data_AF-A0A317XE86-F1
#
_entry.id   AF-A0A317XE86-F1
#
_cell.length_a   1.000
_cell.length_b   1.000
_cell.length_c   1.000
_cell.angle_alpha   90.00
_cell.angle_beta   90.00
_cell.angle_gamma   90.00
#
_symmetry.space_group_name_H-M   'P 1'
#
loop_
_entity.id
_entity.type
_entity.pdbx_description
1 polymer ?
#
loop_
_entity_poly.entity_id
_entity_poly.type
_entity_poly.pdbx_seq_one_letter_code
_entity_poly.pdbx_strand_id
1 'polypeptide(L)'
;VHLGLLLGVGGHMQELRRVRSGALSENDSIVTMHDVLDAQWLYDNQRDESYLRRVIRPLESLLVGYKRIVVKDSAVNAVCYGAKLMIPGLLRYEKDIELNEEVVLMTTKGEAIALAIAQMSTVDLSTCDHGVVAKVKRCIMERDTYPRRWGLGPKAQEKKTMIKNGKLDKHGKSIAGVTPDKWTKGYVDYSDASETPGATPSKDGETEEERKKRKKEKKEKKAAEAAAAGETPKSEKKKKDKKEKKDK
;
A
#
# COMPACT_ATOMS: atom_id res chain seq x y z
N VAL A 1 5.29 33.15 20.76
CA VAL A 1 5.11 34.42 20.03
C VAL A 1 3.68 34.92 20.09
N HIS A 2 2.66 34.19 19.58
CA HIS A 2 1.26 34.65 19.61
C HIS A 2 0.74 35.00 21.02
N LEU A 3 1.05 34.16 22.02
CA LEU A 3 0.67 34.38 23.42
C LEU A 3 1.28 35.67 24.01
N GLY A 4 2.55 35.95 23.68
CA GLY A 4 3.23 37.17 24.12
C GLY A 4 2.75 38.45 23.42
N LEU A 5 2.29 38.34 22.16
CA LEU A 5 1.62 39.43 21.47
C LEU A 5 0.26 39.74 22.08
N LEU A 6 -0.50 38.70 22.46
CA LEU A 6 -1.82 38.86 23.10
C LEU A 6 -1.74 39.57 24.45
N LEU A 7 -0.67 39.32 25.21
CA LEU A 7 -0.42 39.92 26.52
C LEU A 7 0.25 41.31 26.44
N GLY A 8 0.66 41.77 25.25
CA GLY A 8 1.28 43.09 25.04
C GLY A 8 2.72 43.25 25.57
N VAL A 9 3.22 42.30 26.38
CA VAL A 9 4.56 42.33 26.98
C VAL A 9 5.63 41.59 26.17
N GLY A 10 5.24 40.90 25.09
CA GLY A 10 6.13 40.02 24.33
C GLY A 10 6.36 38.67 25.02
N GLY A 11 6.91 37.69 24.28
CA GLY A 11 7.16 36.36 24.84
C GLY A 11 7.91 35.43 23.89
N HIS A 12 8.88 34.70 24.44
CA HIS A 12 9.69 33.70 23.74
C HIS A 12 9.57 32.33 24.43
N MET A 13 9.88 31.26 23.72
CA MET A 13 9.82 29.90 24.27
C MET A 13 11.10 29.64 25.07
N GLN A 14 10.97 29.54 26.39
CA GLN A 14 12.09 29.30 27.29
C GLN A 14 12.58 27.85 27.20
N GLU A 15 11.67 26.90 27.40
CA GLU A 15 11.93 25.47 27.36
C GLU A 15 10.78 24.74 26.67
N LEU A 16 11.08 23.59 26.09
CA LEU A 16 10.09 22.73 25.47
C LEU A 16 10.46 21.26 25.72
N ARG A 17 9.51 20.53 26.29
CA ARG A 17 9.60 19.07 26.45
C ARG A 17 8.46 18.41 25.69
N ARG A 18 8.79 17.43 24.84
CA ARG A 18 7.80 16.63 24.13
C ARG A 18 7.34 15.46 25.00
N VAL A 19 6.10 15.52 25.46
CA VAL A 19 5.48 14.49 26.33
C VAL A 19 4.84 13.32 25.57
N ARG A 20 4.60 13.48 24.25
CA ARG A 20 4.01 12.45 23.39
C ARG A 20 4.52 12.56 21.96
N SER A 21 4.69 11.41 21.31
CA SER A 21 5.00 11.29 19.88
C SER A 21 4.24 10.11 19.30
N GLY A 22 3.19 10.39 18.52
CA GLY A 22 2.33 9.36 17.92
C GLY A 22 1.67 8.48 18.99
N ALA A 23 1.89 7.16 18.89
CA ALA A 23 1.35 6.17 19.82
C ALA A 23 2.12 6.05 21.15
N LEU A 24 3.26 6.76 21.31
CA LEU A 24 4.11 6.66 22.50
C LEU A 24 4.06 7.95 23.33
N SER A 25 3.92 7.81 24.65
CA SER A 25 3.97 8.88 25.64
C SER A 25 5.13 8.69 26.62
N GLU A 26 5.42 9.70 27.43
CA GLU A 26 6.48 9.61 28.46
C GLU A 26 6.21 8.56 29.54
N ASN A 27 4.95 8.16 29.72
CA ASN A 27 4.56 7.10 30.65
C ASN A 27 4.80 5.69 30.06
N ASP A 28 5.06 5.58 28.77
CA ASP A 28 5.20 4.30 28.05
C ASP A 28 6.64 3.77 28.08
N SER A 29 7.24 3.74 29.27
CA SER A 29 8.60 3.24 29.53
C SER A 29 9.68 3.97 28.70
N ILE A 30 9.77 5.29 28.85
CA ILE A 30 10.87 6.05 28.24
C ILE A 30 12.21 5.63 28.85
N VAL A 31 13.22 5.46 27.99
CA VAL A 31 14.58 5.07 28.37
C VAL A 31 15.54 6.22 28.12
N THR A 32 16.59 6.27 28.93
CA THR A 32 17.68 7.24 28.77
C THR A 32 18.82 6.66 27.95
N MET A 33 19.74 7.52 27.48
CA MET A 33 20.93 7.06 26.76
C MET A 33 21.86 6.21 27.65
N HIS A 34 21.83 6.41 28.96
CA HIS A 34 22.58 5.60 29.92
C HIS A 34 22.04 4.17 29.96
N ASP A 35 20.72 3.99 30.01
CA ASP A 35 20.09 2.67 30.00
C ASP A 35 20.44 1.86 28.73
N VAL A 36 20.54 2.55 27.58
CA VAL A 36 20.94 1.91 26.32
C VAL A 36 22.39 1.42 26.36
N LEU A 37 23.30 2.23 26.93
CA LEU A 37 24.71 1.86 27.07
C LEU A 37 24.87 0.66 28.02
N ASP A 38 24.21 0.71 29.17
CA ASP A 38 24.28 -0.34 30.19
C ASP A 38 23.66 -1.65 29.68
N ALA A 39 22.54 -1.57 28.95
CA ALA A 39 21.90 -2.73 28.35
C ALA A 39 22.80 -3.41 27.30
N GLN A 40 23.52 -2.63 26.49
CA GLN A 40 24.47 -3.16 25.51
C GLN A 40 25.67 -3.83 26.21
N TRP A 41 26.25 -3.18 27.22
CA TRP A 41 27.38 -3.72 27.97
C TRP A 41 27.03 -5.04 28.67
N LEU A 42 25.85 -5.12 29.29
CA LEU A 42 25.39 -6.33 29.97
C LEU A 42 25.24 -7.51 28.99
N TYR A 43 24.72 -7.24 27.80
CA TYR A 43 24.61 -8.24 26.74
C TYR A 43 25.99 -8.73 26.27
N ASP A 44 26.95 -7.83 26.06
CA ASP A 44 28.27 -8.19 25.55
C ASP A 44 29.12 -8.96 26.59
N ASN A 45 29.00 -8.59 27.87
CA ASN A 45 29.82 -9.17 28.95
C ASN A 45 29.20 -10.41 29.60
N GLN A 46 27.87 -10.42 29.79
CA GLN A 46 27.18 -11.47 30.55
C GLN A 46 26.23 -12.30 29.67
N ARG A 47 26.04 -11.92 28.40
CA ARG A 47 25.06 -12.53 27.48
C ARG A 47 23.63 -12.53 28.02
N ASP A 48 23.31 -11.61 28.92
CA ASP A 48 21.94 -11.41 29.40
C ASP A 48 21.19 -10.45 28.45
N GLU A 49 20.12 -10.96 27.83
CA GLU A 49 19.28 -10.21 26.90
C GLU A 49 18.13 -9.46 27.59
N SER A 50 17.88 -9.73 28.87
CA SER A 50 16.69 -9.26 29.58
C SER A 50 16.59 -7.73 29.58
N TYR A 51 17.71 -7.05 29.83
CA TYR A 51 17.75 -5.59 29.85
C TYR A 51 17.58 -5.01 28.43
N LEU A 52 18.26 -5.59 27.44
CA LEU A 52 18.20 -5.15 26.05
C LEU A 52 16.79 -5.29 25.46
N ARG A 53 16.10 -6.40 25.75
CA ARG A 53 14.70 -6.65 25.34
C ARG A 53 13.69 -5.73 26.03
N ARG A 54 14.04 -5.13 27.17
CA ARG A 54 13.23 -4.08 27.82
C ARG A 54 13.41 -2.73 27.15
N VAL A 55 14.64 -2.39 26.76
CA VAL A 55 14.97 -1.12 26.11
C VAL A 55 14.43 -1.05 24.69
N ILE A 56 14.54 -2.15 23.92
CA ILE A 56 14.07 -2.23 22.54
C ILE A 56 12.65 -2.75 22.51
N ARG A 57 11.69 -1.88 22.12
CA ARG A 57 10.29 -2.26 21.94
C ARG A 57 10.04 -2.79 20.52
N PRO A 58 9.12 -3.76 20.36
CA PRO A 58 8.71 -4.23 19.04
C PRO A 58 7.98 -3.12 18.28
N LEU A 59 8.18 -3.06 16.97
CA LEU A 59 7.63 -2.02 16.08
C LEU A 59 6.09 -2.01 16.08
N GLU A 60 5.47 -3.15 16.40
CA GLU A 60 4.04 -3.32 16.57
C GLU A 60 3.46 -2.35 17.60
N SER A 61 4.26 -1.91 18.58
CA SER A 61 3.85 -0.92 19.58
C SER A 61 3.44 0.42 18.95
N LEU A 62 3.97 0.76 17.78
CA LEU A 62 3.63 2.00 17.05
C LEU A 62 2.32 1.89 16.27
N LEU A 63 1.83 0.67 16.07
CA LEU A 63 0.71 0.36 15.17
C LEU A 63 -0.61 0.10 15.89
N VAL A 64 -0.64 0.27 17.21
CA VAL A 64 -1.81 -0.02 18.07
C VAL A 64 -3.03 0.84 17.71
N GLY A 65 -2.83 2.04 17.14
CA GLY A 65 -3.92 2.94 16.77
C GLY A 65 -4.66 2.59 15.47
N TYR A 66 -4.15 1.66 14.66
CA TYR A 66 -4.75 1.29 13.37
C TYR A 66 -5.69 0.11 13.51
N LYS A 67 -6.73 0.07 12.67
CA LYS A 67 -7.62 -1.10 12.56
C LYS A 67 -6.88 -2.28 11.95
N ARG A 68 -7.20 -3.48 12.44
CA ARG A 68 -6.46 -4.71 12.17
C ARG A 68 -7.19 -5.62 11.19
N ILE A 69 -6.43 -6.18 10.27
CA ILE A 69 -6.87 -7.24 9.37
C ILE A 69 -5.91 -8.42 9.53
N VAL A 70 -6.42 -9.55 10.01
CA VAL A 70 -5.65 -10.78 10.18
C VAL A 70 -5.63 -11.53 8.85
N VAL A 71 -4.44 -11.77 8.35
CA VAL A 71 -4.18 -12.44 7.08
C VAL A 71 -3.84 -13.90 7.31
N LYS A 72 -4.31 -14.78 6.42
CA LYS A 72 -3.95 -16.20 6.42
C LYS A 72 -2.47 -16.37 6.10
N ASP A 73 -1.78 -17.26 6.82
CA ASP A 73 -0.34 -17.54 6.67
C ASP A 73 0.10 -17.81 5.21
N SER A 74 -0.76 -18.44 4.40
CA SER A 74 -0.49 -18.71 2.98
C SER A 74 -0.41 -17.45 2.10
N ALA A 75 -1.02 -16.35 2.53
CA ALA A 75 -1.06 -15.08 1.81
C ALA A 75 -0.02 -14.07 2.31
N VAL A 76 0.59 -14.29 3.48
CA VAL A 76 1.55 -13.36 4.11
C VAL A 76 2.71 -13.03 3.17
N ASN A 77 3.40 -14.05 2.63
CA ASN A 77 4.55 -13.79 1.77
C ASN A 77 4.15 -13.03 0.49
N ALA A 78 2.97 -13.30 -0.08
CA ALA A 78 2.49 -12.55 -1.24
C ALA A 78 2.33 -11.05 -0.93
N VAL A 79 1.83 -10.71 0.27
CA VAL A 79 1.73 -9.32 0.74
C VAL A 79 3.12 -8.69 0.93
N CYS A 80 4.11 -9.43 1.41
CA CYS A 80 5.50 -8.96 1.53
C CYS A 80 6.11 -8.58 0.15
N TYR A 81 5.70 -9.26 -0.92
CA TYR A 81 6.06 -8.90 -2.30
C TYR A 81 5.24 -7.73 -2.87
N GLY A 82 4.30 -7.17 -2.12
CA GLY A 82 3.44 -6.06 -2.54
C GLY A 82 2.19 -6.48 -3.29
N ALA A 83 1.81 -7.76 -3.24
CA ALA A 83 0.53 -8.19 -3.80
C ALA A 83 -0.65 -7.56 -3.03
N LYS A 84 -1.76 -7.34 -3.74
CA LYS A 84 -3.02 -6.92 -3.11
C LYS A 84 -3.57 -8.05 -2.25
N LEU A 85 -4.16 -7.72 -1.11
CA LEU A 85 -4.86 -8.70 -0.28
C LEU A 85 -6.22 -8.98 -0.90
N MET A 86 -6.49 -10.24 -1.21
CA MET A 86 -7.77 -10.71 -1.76
C MET A 86 -8.60 -11.39 -0.67
N ILE A 87 -9.93 -11.47 -0.85
CA ILE A 87 -10.86 -12.15 0.08
C ILE A 87 -10.38 -13.55 0.53
N PRO A 88 -9.83 -14.43 -0.34
CA PRO A 88 -9.34 -15.75 0.11
C PRO A 88 -8.15 -15.72 1.07
N GLY A 89 -7.45 -14.58 1.16
CA GLY A 89 -6.35 -14.36 2.10
C GLY A 89 -6.78 -13.74 3.43
N LEU A 90 -8.03 -13.29 3.54
CA LEU A 90 -8.60 -12.72 4.75
C LEU A 90 -8.96 -13.82 5.75
N LEU A 91 -8.56 -13.66 7.01
CA LEU A 91 -8.92 -14.59 8.09
C LEU A 91 -9.88 -13.93 9.09
N ARG A 92 -9.54 -12.73 9.57
CA ARG A 92 -10.36 -11.93 10.48
C ARG A 92 -10.20 -10.45 10.16
N TYR A 93 -11.20 -9.66 10.48
CA TYR A 93 -11.19 -8.21 10.32
C TYR A 93 -11.77 -7.55 11.57
N GLU A 94 -11.32 -6.33 11.84
CA GLU A 94 -11.88 -5.48 12.87
C GLU A 94 -13.21 -4.86 12.42
N LYS A 95 -14.02 -4.42 13.40
CA LYS A 95 -15.29 -3.75 13.11
C LYS A 95 -15.04 -2.33 12.61
N ASP A 96 -16.04 -1.78 11.94
CA ASP A 96 -16.13 -0.38 11.51
C ASP A 96 -15.00 0.08 10.57
N ILE A 97 -14.43 -0.80 9.75
CA ILE A 97 -13.47 -0.44 8.71
C ILE A 97 -14.20 0.31 7.60
N GLU A 98 -13.74 1.53 7.32
CA GLU A 98 -14.26 2.36 6.24
C GLU A 98 -13.45 2.17 4.95
N LEU A 99 -14.08 2.52 3.82
CA LEU A 99 -13.45 2.46 2.51
C LEU A 99 -12.33 3.51 2.43
N ASN A 100 -11.15 3.11 1.94
CA ASN A 100 -9.92 3.92 1.88
C ASN A 100 -9.28 4.28 3.22
N GLU A 101 -9.69 3.64 4.32
CA GLU A 101 -9.04 3.81 5.62
C GLU A 101 -7.67 3.13 5.68
N GLU A 102 -6.76 3.65 6.50
CA GLU A 102 -5.46 3.03 6.78
C GLU A 102 -5.59 1.90 7.80
N VAL A 103 -5.16 0.71 7.41
CA VAL A 103 -5.28 -0.52 8.19
C VAL A 103 -3.94 -1.23 8.29
N VAL A 104 -3.75 -1.98 9.37
CA VAL A 104 -2.59 -2.86 9.57
C VAL A 104 -2.97 -4.28 9.20
N LEU A 105 -2.19 -4.86 8.29
CA LEU A 105 -2.23 -6.28 8.00
C LEU A 105 -1.34 -7.01 9.00
N MET A 106 -1.91 -7.97 9.73
CA MET A 106 -1.20 -8.72 10.77
C MET A 106 -1.29 -10.24 10.54
N THR A 107 -0.29 -10.97 11.02
CA THR A 107 -0.35 -12.44 11.08
C THR A 107 -1.20 -12.90 12.26
N THR A 108 -1.50 -14.21 12.31
CA THR A 108 -2.16 -14.83 13.46
C THR A 108 -1.35 -14.74 14.75
N LYS A 109 -0.04 -14.54 14.65
CA LYS A 109 0.89 -14.38 15.78
C LYS A 109 0.96 -12.95 16.31
N GLY A 110 0.36 -11.98 15.62
CA GLY A 110 0.44 -10.57 16.00
C GLY A 110 1.56 -9.78 15.33
N GLU A 111 2.28 -10.37 14.37
CA GLU A 111 3.36 -9.68 13.66
C GLU A 111 2.77 -8.72 12.62
N ALA A 112 3.32 -7.51 12.51
CA ALA A 112 2.87 -6.55 11.51
C ALA A 112 3.47 -6.87 10.13
N ILE A 113 2.62 -7.21 9.16
CA ILE A 113 3.02 -7.54 7.79
C ILE A 113 3.27 -6.26 7.00
N ALA A 114 2.25 -5.42 6.93
CA ALA A 114 2.24 -4.21 6.11
C ALA A 114 1.15 -3.24 6.56
N LEU A 115 1.37 -1.95 6.27
CA LEU A 115 0.31 -0.96 6.23
C LEU A 115 -0.38 -1.03 4.87
N ALA A 116 -1.71 -1.02 4.89
CA ALA A 116 -2.53 -1.09 3.70
C ALA A 116 -3.68 -0.08 3.76
N ILE A 117 -4.27 0.19 2.61
CA ILE A 117 -5.46 1.00 2.45
C ILE A 117 -6.62 0.03 2.18
N ALA A 118 -7.65 0.07 3.01
CA ALA A 118 -8.83 -0.75 2.84
C ALA A 118 -9.54 -0.39 1.52
N GLN A 119 -9.99 -1.39 0.76
CA GLN A 119 -10.74 -1.21 -0.49
C GLN A 119 -12.19 -1.70 -0.37
N MET A 120 -12.55 -2.22 0.80
CA MET A 120 -13.88 -2.74 1.14
C MET A 120 -14.23 -2.29 2.55
N SER A 121 -15.49 -1.97 2.79
CA SER A 121 -16.01 -1.71 4.13
C SER A 121 -16.22 -3.00 4.92
N THR A 122 -16.39 -2.93 6.24
CA THR A 122 -16.71 -4.13 7.06
C THR A 122 -17.96 -4.86 6.57
N VAL A 123 -18.97 -4.14 6.07
CA VAL A 123 -20.19 -4.76 5.52
C VAL A 123 -19.85 -5.54 4.26
N ASP A 124 -19.08 -4.95 3.35
CA ASP A 124 -18.68 -5.60 2.11
C ASP A 124 -17.79 -6.81 2.36
N LEU A 125 -16.90 -6.74 3.36
CA LEU A 125 -16.03 -7.86 3.77
C LEU A 125 -16.83 -9.06 4.30
N SER A 126 -18.06 -8.84 4.78
CA SER A 126 -18.93 -9.90 5.28
C SER A 126 -19.79 -10.55 4.19
N THR A 127 -20.15 -9.81 3.15
CA THR A 127 -21.07 -10.25 2.10
C THR A 127 -20.39 -10.68 0.80
N CYS A 128 -19.19 -10.17 0.51
CA CYS A 128 -18.53 -10.41 -0.78
C CYS A 128 -17.81 -11.76 -0.81
N ASP A 129 -18.10 -12.58 -1.83
CA ASP A 129 -17.37 -13.83 -2.10
C ASP A 129 -16.01 -13.60 -2.79
N HIS A 130 -15.86 -12.47 -3.50
CA HIS A 130 -14.69 -12.17 -4.33
C HIS A 130 -14.32 -10.70 -4.25
N GLY A 131 -13.03 -10.39 -4.40
CA GLY A 131 -12.53 -9.03 -4.58
C GLY A 131 -11.28 -8.70 -3.78
N VAL A 132 -10.86 -7.45 -3.90
CA VAL A 132 -9.66 -6.91 -3.25
C VAL A 132 -10.05 -6.31 -1.91
N VAL A 133 -9.49 -6.85 -0.83
CA VAL A 133 -9.72 -6.39 0.55
C VAL A 133 -8.92 -5.13 0.85
N ALA A 134 -7.62 -5.15 0.53
CA ALA A 134 -6.72 -4.06 0.85
C ALA A 134 -5.58 -3.94 -0.15
N LYS A 135 -5.17 -2.70 -0.43
CA LYS A 135 -4.00 -2.37 -1.24
C LYS A 135 -2.84 -2.01 -0.32
N VAL A 136 -1.70 -2.68 -0.49
CA VAL A 136 -0.51 -2.41 0.31
C VAL A 136 0.02 -0.99 0.06
N LYS A 137 0.21 -0.23 1.13
CA LYS A 137 0.83 1.10 1.15
C LYS A 137 2.32 1.00 1.48
N ARG A 138 2.66 0.22 2.53
CA ARG A 138 4.04 0.02 2.97
C ARG A 138 4.24 -1.38 3.57
N CYS A 139 5.13 -2.17 2.97
CA CYS A 139 5.57 -3.44 3.56
C CYS A 139 6.53 -3.18 4.74
N ILE A 140 6.37 -3.95 5.81
CA ILE A 140 7.22 -3.90 7.01
C ILE A 140 7.98 -5.22 7.15
N MET A 141 7.26 -6.34 7.06
CA MET A 141 7.82 -7.68 7.19
C MET A 141 8.77 -8.01 6.03
N GLU A 142 9.83 -8.75 6.35
CA GLU A 142 10.81 -9.20 5.37
C GLU A 142 10.19 -10.20 4.38
N ARG A 143 10.81 -10.31 3.21
CA ARG A 143 10.44 -11.31 2.21
C ARG A 143 10.90 -12.68 2.67
N ASP A 144 10.12 -13.71 2.36
CA ASP A 144 10.46 -15.11 2.67
C ASP A 144 10.53 -15.48 4.17
N THR A 145 10.04 -14.63 5.08
CA THR A 145 9.75 -15.02 6.47
C THR A 145 8.71 -16.15 6.53
N TYR A 146 7.77 -16.17 5.58
CA TYR A 146 6.77 -17.22 5.40
C TYR A 146 6.97 -17.94 4.05
N PRO A 147 6.65 -19.25 3.94
CA PRO A 147 6.86 -20.00 2.71
C PRO A 147 5.99 -19.47 1.57
N ARG A 148 6.53 -19.53 0.35
CA ARG A 148 5.81 -19.13 -0.88
C ARG A 148 4.73 -20.16 -1.20
N ARG A 149 3.45 -19.78 -1.04
CA ARG A 149 2.30 -20.66 -1.30
C ARG A 149 1.41 -20.20 -2.46
N TRP A 150 1.77 -19.15 -3.17
CA TRP A 150 1.02 -18.73 -4.36
C TRP A 150 1.19 -19.76 -5.50
N GLY A 151 0.10 -20.04 -6.22
CA GLY A 151 0.12 -21.00 -7.34
C GLY A 151 0.18 -22.48 -6.96
N LEU A 152 -0.05 -22.81 -5.68
CA LEU A 152 -0.25 -24.17 -5.16
C LEU A 152 -1.73 -24.48 -4.82
N GLY A 153 -2.65 -23.54 -5.08
CA GLY A 153 -4.08 -23.78 -4.86
C GLY A 153 -4.68 -24.80 -5.86
N PRO A 154 -5.83 -25.42 -5.54
CA PRO A 154 -6.44 -26.48 -6.36
C PRO A 154 -6.62 -26.05 -7.83
N LYS A 155 -7.24 -24.89 -8.07
CA LYS A 155 -7.42 -24.33 -9.42
C LYS A 155 -6.09 -24.02 -10.12
N ALA A 156 -5.06 -23.58 -9.40
CA ALA A 156 -3.76 -23.28 -10.00
C ALA A 156 -2.99 -24.55 -10.38
N GLN A 157 -3.11 -25.61 -9.58
CA GLN A 157 -2.56 -26.92 -9.89
C GLN A 157 -3.29 -27.55 -11.07
N GLU A 158 -4.62 -27.50 -11.10
CA GLU A 158 -5.44 -27.94 -12.24
C GLU A 158 -5.01 -27.23 -13.54
N LYS A 159 -4.88 -25.89 -13.51
CA LYS A 159 -4.36 -25.11 -14.65
C LYS A 159 -2.99 -25.61 -15.12
N LYS A 160 -2.04 -25.80 -14.20
CA LYS A 160 -0.70 -26.32 -14.52
C LYS A 160 -0.75 -27.74 -15.10
N THR A 161 -1.60 -28.62 -14.57
CA THR A 161 -1.78 -29.98 -15.12
C THR A 161 -2.42 -29.94 -16.50
N MET A 162 -3.38 -29.06 -16.75
CA MET A 162 -4.00 -28.93 -18.07
C MET A 162 -3.05 -28.36 -19.12
N ILE A 163 -2.16 -27.44 -18.74
CA ILE A 163 -1.06 -26.96 -19.60
C ILE A 163 -0.10 -28.10 -19.93
N LYS A 164 0.31 -28.91 -18.93
CA LYS A 164 1.15 -30.09 -19.16
C LYS A 164 0.48 -31.13 -20.07
N ASN A 165 -0.84 -31.30 -19.94
CA ASN A 165 -1.63 -32.22 -20.75
C ASN A 165 -2.01 -31.66 -22.13
N GLY A 166 -1.52 -30.47 -22.51
CA GLY A 166 -1.79 -29.84 -23.81
C GLY A 166 -3.23 -29.38 -24.02
N LYS A 167 -4.06 -29.34 -22.97
CA LYS A 167 -5.46 -28.91 -23.04
C LYS A 167 -5.65 -27.39 -22.96
N LEU A 168 -4.59 -26.69 -22.58
CA LEU A 168 -4.46 -25.23 -22.56
C LEU A 168 -3.14 -24.81 -23.20
N ASP A 169 -3.09 -23.59 -23.74
CA ASP A 169 -1.88 -23.03 -24.34
C ASP A 169 -0.76 -22.80 -23.30
N LYS A 170 0.48 -22.55 -23.76
CA LYS A 170 1.67 -22.22 -22.94
C LYS A 170 1.42 -21.04 -21.98
N HIS A 171 0.56 -20.11 -22.37
CA HIS A 171 0.15 -18.96 -21.55
C HIS A 171 -1.11 -19.21 -20.71
N GLY A 172 -1.67 -20.42 -20.77
CA GLY A 172 -2.85 -20.80 -20.00
C GLY A 172 -4.14 -20.15 -20.48
N LYS A 173 -4.23 -19.81 -21.77
CA LYS A 173 -5.48 -19.45 -22.46
C LYS A 173 -6.17 -20.69 -23.00
N SER A 174 -7.50 -20.63 -23.11
CA SER A 174 -8.30 -21.70 -23.70
C SER A 174 -8.01 -21.84 -25.20
N ILE A 175 -7.87 -23.07 -25.65
CA ILE A 175 -7.76 -23.41 -27.08
C ILE A 175 -9.15 -23.85 -27.54
N ALA A 176 -9.66 -23.23 -28.60
CA ALA A 176 -10.94 -23.59 -29.19
C ALA A 176 -10.94 -25.08 -29.58
N GLY A 177 -11.87 -25.86 -29.00
CA GLY A 177 -12.06 -27.29 -29.30
C GLY A 177 -11.31 -28.29 -28.41
N VAL A 178 -10.30 -27.87 -27.64
CA VAL A 178 -9.48 -28.79 -26.80
C VAL A 178 -9.69 -28.55 -25.30
N THR A 179 -10.02 -27.31 -24.92
CA THR A 179 -10.25 -26.97 -23.51
C THR A 179 -11.65 -27.42 -23.07
N PRO A 180 -11.79 -28.15 -21.94
CA PRO A 180 -13.10 -28.60 -21.46
C PRO A 180 -14.05 -27.43 -21.15
N ASP A 181 -15.32 -27.52 -21.58
CA ASP A 181 -16.33 -26.48 -21.37
C ASP A 181 -16.52 -26.10 -19.88
N LYS A 182 -16.29 -27.04 -18.97
CA LYS A 182 -16.32 -26.82 -17.51
C LYS A 182 -15.26 -25.83 -17.05
N TRP A 183 -14.07 -25.83 -17.67
CA TRP A 183 -13.00 -24.91 -17.35
C TRP A 183 -13.29 -23.52 -17.91
N THR A 184 -13.77 -23.44 -19.16
CA THR A 184 -14.10 -22.19 -19.84
C THR A 184 -15.21 -21.41 -19.12
N LYS A 185 -16.21 -22.11 -18.55
CA LYS A 185 -17.31 -21.48 -17.80
C LYS A 185 -16.98 -21.16 -16.34
N GLY A 186 -15.99 -21.83 -15.74
CA GLY A 186 -15.69 -21.73 -14.31
C GLY A 186 -14.39 -20.99 -13.95
N TYR A 187 -13.56 -20.67 -14.95
CA TYR A 187 -12.33 -19.92 -14.78
C TYR A 187 -12.56 -18.44 -15.08
N VAL A 188 -12.53 -17.61 -14.03
CA VAL A 188 -12.55 -16.15 -14.14
C VAL A 188 -11.13 -15.67 -13.89
N ASP A 189 -10.56 -14.94 -14.85
CA ASP A 189 -9.22 -14.35 -14.70
C ASP A 189 -9.32 -12.96 -14.08
N TYR A 190 -8.94 -12.84 -12.81
CA TYR A 190 -8.97 -11.58 -12.09
C TYR A 190 -7.73 -10.70 -12.32
N SER A 191 -6.84 -11.07 -13.25
CA SER A 191 -5.67 -10.25 -13.61
C SER A 191 -6.01 -9.12 -14.60
N ASP A 192 -7.04 -9.31 -15.42
CA ASP A 192 -7.57 -8.28 -16.34
C ASP A 192 -8.80 -7.62 -15.71
N ALA A 193 -8.70 -6.32 -15.45
CA ALA A 193 -9.76 -5.50 -14.86
C ALA A 193 -10.96 -5.26 -15.81
N SER A 194 -11.02 -5.92 -16.97
CA SER A 194 -12.07 -5.75 -17.99
C SER A 194 -13.29 -6.66 -17.80
N GLU A 195 -13.19 -7.73 -17.01
CA GLU A 195 -14.28 -8.69 -16.84
C GLU A 195 -14.61 -8.90 -15.35
N THR A 196 -15.26 -7.90 -14.76
CA THR A 196 -15.98 -8.06 -13.49
C THR A 196 -17.49 -8.12 -13.78
N PRO A 197 -18.14 -9.30 -13.65
CA PRO A 197 -19.59 -9.39 -13.69
C PRO A 197 -20.14 -8.90 -12.34
N GLY A 198 -20.45 -7.60 -12.25
CA GLY A 198 -21.05 -7.02 -11.05
C GLY A 198 -20.83 -5.51 -10.85
N ALA A 199 -19.93 -4.89 -11.61
CA ALA A 199 -19.81 -3.43 -11.62
C ALA A 199 -20.75 -2.85 -12.68
N THR A 200 -21.86 -2.24 -12.26
CA THR A 200 -22.60 -1.29 -13.09
C THR A 200 -21.61 -0.25 -13.65
N PRO A 201 -21.48 -0.08 -14.98
CA PRO A 201 -20.52 0.85 -15.53
C PRO A 201 -21.03 2.28 -15.34
N SER A 202 -20.44 3.00 -14.38
CA SER A 202 -20.39 4.46 -14.45
C SER A 202 -19.66 4.82 -15.75
N LYS A 203 -20.42 5.32 -16.73
CA LYS A 203 -19.91 5.93 -17.95
C LYS A 203 -19.02 7.11 -17.56
N ASP A 204 -17.71 6.90 -17.52
CA ASP A 204 -16.69 7.93 -17.73
C ASP A 204 -15.38 7.22 -18.07
N GLY A 205 -15.29 6.77 -19.33
CA GLY A 205 -14.06 6.31 -19.95
C GLY A 205 -13.78 7.15 -21.19
N GLU A 206 -13.26 8.37 -21.01
CA GLU A 206 -12.69 9.14 -22.13
C GLU A 206 -11.53 8.34 -22.73
N THR A 207 -11.62 8.05 -24.03
CA THR A 207 -10.58 7.34 -24.79
C THR A 207 -9.29 8.17 -24.82
N GLU A 208 -8.14 7.50 -24.95
CA GLU A 208 -6.82 8.14 -24.97
C GLU A 208 -6.65 9.17 -26.11
N GLU A 209 -7.45 9.04 -27.18
CA GLU A 209 -7.57 10.04 -28.25
C GLU A 209 -8.33 11.31 -27.82
N GLU A 210 -9.42 11.19 -27.06
CA GLU A 210 -10.17 12.35 -26.54
C GLU A 210 -9.31 13.15 -25.55
N ARG A 211 -8.53 12.45 -24.71
CA ARG A 211 -7.59 13.09 -23.78
C ARG A 211 -6.47 13.87 -24.49
N LYS A 212 -6.04 13.41 -25.68
CA LYS A 212 -5.08 14.12 -26.54
C LYS A 212 -5.71 15.33 -27.23
N LYS A 213 -6.95 15.21 -27.72
CA LYS A 213 -7.71 16.30 -28.34
C LYS A 213 -7.98 17.44 -27.35
N ARG A 214 -8.44 17.09 -26.15
CA ARG A 214 -8.74 18.05 -25.07
C ARG A 214 -7.48 18.76 -24.53
N LYS A 215 -6.33 18.08 -24.51
CA LYS A 215 -5.03 18.71 -24.20
C LYS A 215 -4.55 19.67 -25.29
N LYS A 216 -4.87 19.41 -26.55
CA LYS A 216 -4.51 20.29 -27.69
C LYS A 216 -5.35 21.57 -27.67
N GLU A 217 -6.66 21.46 -27.48
CA GLU A 217 -7.57 22.61 -27.36
C GLU A 217 -7.25 23.48 -26.14
N LYS A 218 -6.91 22.87 -24.99
CA LYS A 218 -6.54 23.62 -23.77
C LYS A 218 -5.20 24.35 -23.92
N LYS A 219 -4.32 23.90 -24.82
CA LYS A 219 -3.04 24.53 -25.12
C LYS A 219 -3.20 25.68 -26.13
N GLU A 220 -4.11 25.55 -27.09
CA GLU A 220 -4.47 26.61 -28.03
C GLU A 220 -5.23 27.76 -27.35
N LYS A 221 -6.18 27.47 -26.45
CA LYS A 221 -6.85 28.51 -25.63
C LYS A 221 -5.88 29.30 -24.75
N LYS A 222 -4.91 28.62 -24.11
CA LYS A 222 -3.89 29.29 -23.29
C LYS A 222 -2.88 30.12 -24.09
N ALA A 223 -2.65 29.77 -25.36
CA ALA A 223 -1.81 30.55 -26.26
C ALA A 223 -2.52 31.82 -26.77
N ALA A 224 -3.83 31.72 -27.06
CA ALA A 224 -4.65 32.87 -27.43
C ALA A 224 -4.81 33.87 -26.27
N GLU A 225 -4.97 33.37 -25.04
CA GLU A 225 -5.11 34.21 -23.83
C GLU A 225 -3.79 34.91 -23.44
N ALA A 226 -2.63 34.26 -23.66
CA ALA A 226 -1.32 34.87 -23.44
C ALA A 226 -0.94 35.91 -24.53
N ALA A 227 -1.40 35.73 -25.77
CA ALA A 227 -1.20 36.72 -26.84
C ALA A 227 -2.04 37.99 -26.62
N ALA A 228 -3.22 37.86 -25.99
CA ALA A 228 -4.07 39.00 -25.62
C ALA A 228 -3.54 39.77 -24.39
N ALA A 229 -2.73 39.13 -23.53
CA ALA A 229 -2.22 39.72 -22.28
C ALA A 229 -0.80 40.30 -22.36
N GLY A 230 -0.14 40.27 -23.53
CA GLY A 230 1.16 40.93 -23.76
C GLY A 230 2.37 40.37 -23.00
N GLU A 231 2.23 39.23 -22.30
CA GLU A 231 3.33 38.59 -21.57
C GLU A 231 3.97 37.43 -22.36
N THR A 232 5.31 37.42 -22.45
CA THR A 232 6.06 36.36 -23.11
C THR A 232 6.08 35.06 -22.28
N PRO A 233 5.70 33.89 -22.85
CA PRO A 233 5.55 32.66 -22.07
C PRO A 233 6.90 31.99 -21.74
N LYS A 234 7.07 31.64 -20.45
CA LYS A 234 8.22 30.90 -19.84
C LYS A 234 8.67 29.62 -20.57
N SER A 235 7.92 29.10 -21.54
CA SER A 235 8.30 27.90 -22.30
C SER A 235 9.45 28.13 -23.28
N GLU A 236 9.64 29.36 -23.79
CA GLU A 236 10.74 29.65 -24.72
C GLU A 236 12.11 29.67 -24.02
N LYS A 237 12.17 30.19 -22.80
CA LYS A 237 13.42 30.25 -22.02
C LYS A 237 13.99 28.85 -21.74
N LYS A 238 13.11 27.89 -21.41
CA LYS A 238 13.51 26.49 -21.12
C LYS A 238 13.95 25.72 -22.38
N LYS A 239 13.52 26.14 -23.57
CA LYS A 239 13.95 25.54 -24.84
C LYS A 239 15.30 26.09 -25.31
N LYS A 240 15.58 27.38 -25.03
CA LYS A 240 16.86 28.03 -25.35
C LYS A 240 18.01 27.45 -24.50
N ASP A 241 17.80 27.29 -23.18
CA ASP A 241 18.78 26.67 -22.27
C ASP A 241 19.10 25.20 -22.62
N LYS A 242 18.11 24.46 -23.14
CA LYS A 242 18.32 23.05 -23.51
C LYS A 242 19.02 22.90 -24.87
N LYS A 243 19.00 23.93 -25.72
CA LYS A 243 19.73 23.95 -26.99
C LYS A 243 21.19 24.32 -26.77
N GLU A 244 21.48 25.31 -25.93
CA GLU A 244 22.87 25.69 -25.58
C GLU A 244 23.62 24.60 -24.81
N LYS A 245 22.94 23.78 -24.01
CA LYS A 245 23.56 22.63 -23.32
C LYS A 245 23.88 21.43 -24.22
N LYS A 246 23.41 21.43 -25.46
CA LYS A 246 23.63 20.33 -26.40
C LYS A 246 24.74 20.64 -27.42
N ASP A 247 25.10 21.91 -27.56
CA ASP A 247 26.14 22.39 -28.49
C ASP A 247 27.44 22.81 -27.76
N LYS A 248 27.64 22.36 -26.50
CA LYS A 248 28.88 22.51 -25.74
C LYS A 248 29.39 21.16 -25.25
#